data_AF-A0A1J3I213-F1
#
_entry.id   AF-A0A1J3I213-F1
#
_cell.length_a   1.000
_cell.length_b   1.000
_cell.length_c   1.000
_cell.angle_alpha   90.00
_cell.angle_beta   90.00
_cell.angle_gamma   90.00
#
_symmetry.space_group_name_H-M   'P 1'
#
loop_
_entity.id
_entity.type
_entity.pdbx_description
1 polymer ?
#
loop_
_entity_poly.entity_id
_entity_poly.type
_entity_poly.pdbx_seq_one_letter_code
_entity_poly.pdbx_strand_id
1 'polypeptide(L)'
;KPFRREVLTREREMMKMNSLLQRGLKIVEDNALLKIIQSEIQHEISTPRFQNVETGNIGDFKLEWDCSESKDIVLRRQFDSGEEVVVSALLEKEAIEDEDTMFPRAALAKVCIRKPGLSSILQFDCLVTETGPRSSDFDIEGACFIRSATSSSARSSTYGGHFFDTIDMELHGALREYLRSKGVSEGLANFLRCHLNKKEQDQYVNWLRRLESTISRDL
;
A
#
# COMPACT_ATOMS: atom_id res chain seq x y z
N LYS A 1 6.02 -53.41 -7.06
CA LYS A 1 5.69 -52.60 -8.26
C LYS A 1 5.22 -51.18 -7.87
N PRO A 2 6.11 -50.31 -7.37
CA PRO A 2 5.78 -48.91 -7.02
C PRO A 2 5.80 -47.96 -8.25
N PHE A 3 6.67 -48.24 -9.23
CA PHE A 3 6.88 -47.40 -10.42
C PHE A 3 5.63 -47.18 -11.28
N ARG A 4 4.74 -48.18 -11.36
CA ARG A 4 3.49 -48.10 -12.16
C ARG A 4 2.44 -47.19 -11.52
N ARG A 5 2.49 -46.99 -10.19
CA ARG A 5 1.54 -46.12 -9.48
C ARG A 5 1.90 -44.65 -9.66
N GLU A 6 3.18 -44.29 -9.62
CA GLU A 6 3.63 -42.90 -9.83
C GLU A 6 3.33 -42.37 -11.24
N VAL A 7 3.46 -43.22 -12.27
CA VAL A 7 3.10 -42.85 -13.65
C VAL A 7 1.60 -42.57 -13.79
N LEU A 8 0.75 -43.41 -13.19
CA LEU A 8 -0.70 -43.24 -13.19
C LEU A 8 -1.15 -41.98 -12.42
N THR A 9 -0.44 -41.61 -11.36
CA THR A 9 -0.72 -40.37 -10.61
C THR A 9 -0.40 -39.14 -11.45
N ARG A 10 0.76 -39.13 -12.14
CA ARG A 10 1.17 -38.03 -13.03
C ARG A 10 0.26 -37.87 -14.24
N GLU A 11 -0.19 -38.97 -14.85
CA GLU A 11 -1.16 -38.94 -15.96
C GLU A 11 -2.51 -38.35 -15.51
N ARG A 12 -2.96 -38.69 -14.29
CA ARG A 12 -4.22 -38.19 -13.72
C ARG A 12 -4.14 -36.69 -13.37
N GLU A 13 -2.98 -36.20 -12.96
CA GLU A 13 -2.74 -34.76 -12.75
C GLU A 13 -2.70 -33.99 -14.08
N MET A 14 -2.03 -34.52 -15.10
CA MET A 14 -2.03 -33.90 -16.45
C MET A 14 -3.43 -33.85 -17.07
N MET A 15 -4.26 -34.89 -16.90
CA MET A 15 -5.64 -34.88 -17.37
C MET A 15 -6.51 -33.85 -16.65
N LYS A 16 -6.31 -33.64 -15.34
CA LYS A 16 -6.99 -32.58 -14.58
C LYS A 16 -6.56 -31.19 -15.03
N MET A 17 -5.27 -30.99 -15.27
CA MET A 17 -4.75 -29.71 -15.76
C MET A 17 -5.29 -29.40 -17.15
N ASN A 18 -5.35 -30.40 -18.05
CA ASN A 18 -5.96 -30.24 -19.37
C ASN A 18 -7.46 -29.94 -19.30
N SER A 19 -8.22 -30.57 -18.39
CA SER A 19 -9.65 -30.27 -18.26
C SER A 19 -9.90 -28.88 -17.67
N LEU A 20 -9.06 -28.41 -16.77
CA LEU A 20 -9.08 -27.02 -16.27
C LEU A 20 -8.73 -26.02 -17.37
N LEU A 21 -7.71 -26.32 -18.19
CA LEU A 21 -7.33 -25.50 -19.34
C LEU A 21 -8.44 -25.43 -20.39
N GLN A 22 -9.04 -26.57 -20.74
CA GLN A 22 -10.17 -26.59 -21.69
C GLN A 22 -11.39 -25.87 -21.14
N ARG A 23 -11.65 -25.97 -19.83
CA ARG A 23 -12.75 -25.23 -19.20
C ARG A 23 -12.47 -23.73 -19.16
N GLY A 24 -11.22 -23.33 -18.92
CA GLY A 24 -10.76 -21.93 -19.02
C GLY A 24 -10.89 -21.38 -20.44
N LEU A 25 -10.44 -22.14 -21.44
CA LEU A 25 -10.60 -21.83 -22.86
C LEU A 25 -12.08 -21.67 -23.24
N LYS A 26 -12.95 -22.57 -22.76
CA LYS A 26 -14.39 -22.51 -23.05
C LYS A 26 -15.07 -21.28 -22.42
N ILE A 27 -14.64 -20.86 -21.23
CA ILE A 27 -15.14 -19.64 -20.56
C ILE A 27 -14.74 -18.38 -21.35
N VAL A 28 -13.57 -18.41 -21.99
CA VAL A 28 -13.12 -17.34 -22.89
C VAL A 28 -13.89 -17.38 -24.21
N GLU A 29 -14.05 -18.55 -24.83
CA GLU A 29 -14.82 -18.75 -26.08
C GLU A 29 -16.29 -18.33 -25.96
N ASP A 30 -16.93 -18.56 -24.80
CA ASP A 30 -18.35 -18.25 -24.56
C ASP A 30 -18.60 -16.76 -24.25
N ASN A 31 -17.59 -15.88 -24.35
CA ASN A 31 -17.63 -14.47 -23.90
C ASN A 31 -18.09 -14.28 -22.45
N ALA A 32 -18.13 -15.35 -21.64
CA ALA A 32 -18.62 -15.32 -20.28
C ALA A 32 -17.69 -14.50 -19.38
N LEU A 33 -16.37 -14.66 -19.54
CA LEU A 33 -15.37 -13.88 -18.82
C LEU A 33 -15.48 -12.38 -19.12
N LEU A 34 -15.65 -12.03 -20.40
CA LEU A 34 -15.76 -10.64 -20.84
C LEU A 34 -17.00 -9.97 -20.23
N LYS A 35 -18.14 -10.67 -20.20
CA LYS A 35 -19.37 -10.18 -19.53
C LYS A 35 -19.16 -9.97 -18.03
N ILE A 36 -18.46 -10.90 -17.36
CA ILE A 36 -18.17 -10.79 -15.92
C ILE A 36 -17.30 -9.56 -15.65
N ILE A 37 -16.22 -9.37 -16.42
CA ILE A 37 -15.33 -8.21 -16.26
C ILE A 37 -16.10 -6.91 -16.48
N GLN A 38 -16.95 -6.85 -17.51
CA GLN A 38 -17.79 -5.68 -17.76
C GLN A 38 -18.75 -5.39 -16.63
N SER A 39 -19.41 -6.43 -16.07
CA SER A 39 -20.29 -6.26 -14.92
C SER A 39 -19.53 -5.78 -13.67
N GLU A 40 -18.30 -6.26 -13.47
CA GLU A 40 -17.45 -5.86 -12.34
C GLU A 40 -17.00 -4.39 -12.48
N ILE A 41 -16.55 -3.97 -13.68
CA ILE A 41 -16.21 -2.58 -13.97
C ILE A 41 -17.42 -1.67 -13.70
N GLN A 42 -18.61 -2.07 -14.16
CA GLN A 42 -19.83 -1.30 -13.91
C GLN A 42 -20.15 -1.20 -12.42
N HIS A 43 -20.06 -2.33 -11.70
CA HIS A 43 -20.30 -2.39 -10.27
C HIS A 43 -19.36 -1.45 -9.49
N GLU A 44 -18.06 -1.48 -9.78
CA GLU A 44 -17.08 -0.63 -9.10
C GLU A 44 -17.22 0.86 -9.45
N ILE A 45 -17.68 1.20 -10.65
CA ILE A 45 -17.95 2.59 -11.04
C ILE A 45 -19.26 3.11 -10.41
N SER A 46 -20.29 2.26 -10.32
CA SER A 46 -21.58 2.64 -9.73
C SER A 46 -21.55 2.70 -8.21
N THR A 47 -20.63 1.96 -7.59
CA THR A 47 -20.53 1.81 -6.13
C THR A 47 -19.14 2.22 -5.62
N PRO A 48 -18.71 3.47 -5.84
CA PRO A 48 -17.38 3.90 -5.42
C PRO A 48 -17.29 3.95 -3.89
N ARG A 49 -16.42 3.11 -3.36
CA ARG A 49 -16.26 2.82 -1.93
C ARG A 49 -15.87 4.05 -1.07
N PHE A 50 -15.32 5.08 -1.70
CA PHE A 50 -14.79 6.28 -1.02
C PHE A 50 -15.52 7.58 -1.44
N GLN A 51 -16.76 7.48 -1.95
CA GLN A 51 -17.58 8.67 -2.17
C GLN A 51 -17.90 9.38 -0.84
N ASN A 52 -17.74 10.70 -0.80
CA ASN A 52 -18.04 11.56 0.35
C ASN A 52 -17.19 11.31 1.60
N VAL A 53 -16.04 10.64 1.48
CA VAL A 53 -15.08 10.57 2.58
C VAL A 53 -14.37 11.92 2.69
N GLU A 54 -14.43 12.53 3.87
CA GLU A 54 -13.67 13.76 4.14
C GLU A 54 -12.20 13.50 3.88
N THR A 55 -11.69 14.14 2.85
CA THR A 55 -10.27 14.07 2.53
C THR A 55 -9.56 14.93 3.55
N GLY A 56 -8.66 14.32 4.33
CA GLY A 56 -7.85 15.06 5.28
C GLY A 56 -7.05 16.19 4.62
N ASN A 57 -6.50 17.09 5.44
CA ASN A 57 -5.70 18.20 4.94
C ASN A 57 -4.21 17.82 4.87
N ILE A 58 -3.61 18.07 3.70
CA ILE A 58 -2.17 17.88 3.47
C ILE A 58 -1.32 18.94 4.20
N GLY A 59 -1.93 20.06 4.60
CA GLY A 59 -1.24 21.17 5.26
C GLY A 59 -0.20 21.80 4.35
N ASP A 60 1.02 21.97 4.87
CA ASP A 60 2.15 22.57 4.13
C ASP A 60 2.94 21.55 3.27
N PHE A 61 2.49 20.28 3.23
CA PHE A 61 3.09 19.28 2.37
C PHE A 61 2.67 19.50 0.91
N LYS A 62 3.59 19.22 0.00
CA LYS A 62 3.33 19.16 -1.44
C LYS A 62 3.40 17.71 -1.89
N LEU A 63 2.42 17.26 -2.67
CA LEU A 63 2.47 15.97 -3.33
C LEU A 63 3.55 16.03 -4.42
N GLU A 64 4.66 15.34 -4.21
CA GLU A 64 5.82 15.31 -5.11
C GLU A 64 5.71 14.17 -6.11
N TRP A 65 5.24 13.01 -5.66
CA TRP A 65 5.08 11.81 -6.48
C TRP A 65 3.74 11.15 -6.24
N ASP A 66 3.00 10.94 -7.31
CA ASP A 66 1.81 10.10 -7.35
C ASP A 66 1.59 9.58 -8.77
N CYS A 67 2.13 8.40 -9.06
CA CYS A 67 1.98 7.76 -10.37
C CYS A 67 0.88 6.69 -10.31
N SER A 68 0.05 6.61 -11.36
CA SER A 68 -0.97 5.58 -11.51
C SER A 68 -0.41 4.16 -11.58
N GLU A 69 0.86 3.99 -11.91
CA GLU A 69 1.51 2.67 -12.03
C GLU A 69 2.24 2.23 -10.75
N SER A 70 2.50 3.16 -9.82
CA SER A 70 3.11 2.83 -8.53
C SER A 70 2.06 2.81 -7.42
N LYS A 71 2.32 2.04 -6.36
CA LYS A 71 1.40 1.92 -5.22
C LYS A 71 1.63 2.99 -4.16
N ASP A 72 2.82 3.58 -4.17
CA ASP A 72 3.25 4.58 -3.23
C ASP A 72 2.93 6.00 -3.70
N ILE A 73 2.92 6.91 -2.74
CA ILE A 73 2.94 8.35 -2.95
C ILE A 73 4.07 8.97 -2.13
N VAL A 74 4.56 10.12 -2.57
CA VAL A 74 5.59 10.87 -1.84
C VAL A 74 5.14 12.30 -1.66
N LEU A 75 5.15 12.76 -0.42
CA LEU A 75 4.91 14.14 -0.04
C LEU A 75 6.18 14.76 0.50
N ARG A 76 6.40 16.04 0.20
CA ARG A 76 7.54 16.81 0.70
C ARG A 76 7.09 18.11 1.31
N ARG A 77 7.68 18.43 2.46
CA ARG A 77 7.61 19.73 3.12
C ARG A 77 9.02 20.24 3.35
N GLN A 78 9.23 21.52 3.02
CA GLN A 78 10.47 22.23 3.31
C GLN A 78 10.17 23.36 4.30
N PHE A 79 11.04 23.52 5.29
CA PHE A 79 10.95 24.57 6.31
C PHE A 79 11.91 25.71 5.98
N ASP A 80 11.59 26.92 6.45
CA ASP A 80 12.45 28.10 6.28
C ASP A 80 13.82 27.95 6.95
N SER A 81 13.90 27.06 7.96
CA SER A 81 15.16 26.67 8.60
C SER A 81 16.09 25.85 7.70
N GLY A 82 15.64 25.45 6.52
CA GLY A 82 16.34 24.52 5.62
C GLY A 82 16.17 23.04 6.00
N GLU A 83 15.35 22.73 7.01
CA GLU A 83 14.94 21.37 7.31
C GLU A 83 13.95 20.85 6.26
N GLU A 84 14.04 19.57 5.95
CA GLU A 84 13.20 18.89 4.98
C GLU A 84 12.55 17.66 5.59
N VAL A 85 11.26 17.48 5.30
CA VAL A 85 10.47 16.34 5.73
C VAL A 85 9.82 15.70 4.50
N VAL A 86 10.06 14.41 4.33
CA VAL A 86 9.51 13.60 3.24
C VAL A 86 8.68 12.48 3.83
N VAL A 87 7.46 12.31 3.35
CA VAL A 87 6.56 11.22 3.74
C VAL A 87 6.31 10.37 2.52
N SER A 88 6.76 9.11 2.55
CA SER A 88 6.41 8.11 1.54
C SER A 88 5.37 7.17 2.15
N ALA A 89 4.27 6.90 1.46
CA ALA A 89 3.21 6.05 1.98
C ALA A 89 2.61 5.13 0.91
N LEU A 90 2.15 3.95 1.33
CA LEU A 90 1.45 2.97 0.49
C LEU A 90 0.43 2.19 1.34
N LEU A 91 -0.57 1.58 0.70
CA LEU A 91 -1.52 0.73 1.42
C LEU A 91 -0.87 -0.54 1.94
N GLU A 92 -1.25 -0.93 3.15
CA GLU A 92 -0.93 -2.25 3.67
C GLU A 92 -1.46 -3.34 2.72
N LYS A 93 -0.67 -4.40 2.56
CA LYS A 93 -1.04 -5.50 1.68
C LYS A 93 -2.17 -6.29 2.31
N GLU A 94 -3.20 -6.57 1.51
CA GLU A 94 -4.27 -7.49 1.88
C GLU A 94 -3.73 -8.90 2.15
N ALA A 95 -4.04 -9.44 3.33
CA ALA A 95 -3.77 -10.83 3.64
C ALA A 95 -4.77 -11.69 2.86
N ILE A 96 -4.28 -12.68 2.12
CA ILE A 96 -5.10 -13.53 1.23
C ILE A 96 -6.05 -14.44 2.04
N GLU A 97 -5.89 -14.51 3.37
CA GLU A 97 -6.53 -15.49 4.25
C GLU A 97 -7.67 -14.95 5.11
N ASP A 98 -7.89 -13.63 5.16
CA ASP A 98 -8.96 -13.03 5.98
C ASP A 98 -10.21 -12.71 5.14
N GLU A 99 -11.28 -13.49 5.33
CA GLU A 99 -12.62 -13.20 4.78
C GLU A 99 -13.21 -11.87 5.31
N ASP A 100 -12.62 -11.28 6.35
CA ASP A 100 -13.10 -10.07 7.02
C ASP A 100 -12.16 -8.86 6.79
N THR A 101 -11.73 -8.68 5.53
CA THR A 101 -10.89 -7.54 5.16
C THR A 101 -11.67 -6.24 5.39
N MET A 102 -11.36 -5.53 6.48
CA MET A 102 -11.97 -4.25 6.82
C MET A 102 -11.48 -3.14 5.88
N PHE A 103 -12.41 -2.55 5.14
CA PHE A 103 -12.18 -1.33 4.36
C PHE A 103 -12.61 -0.09 5.18
N PRO A 104 -11.89 1.04 5.09
CA PRO A 104 -10.66 1.28 4.33
C PRO A 104 -9.44 0.61 4.98
N ARG A 105 -8.47 0.16 4.18
CA ARG A 105 -7.23 -0.44 4.69
C ARG A 105 -6.32 0.59 5.36
N ALA A 106 -5.50 0.13 6.30
CA ALA A 106 -4.41 0.89 6.87
C ALA A 106 -3.35 1.23 5.81
N ALA A 107 -2.55 2.27 6.07
CA ALA A 107 -1.43 2.65 5.23
C ALA A 107 -0.10 2.55 5.99
N LEU A 108 0.93 2.06 5.32
CA LEU A 108 2.29 2.08 5.81
C LEU A 108 2.95 3.36 5.33
N ALA A 109 3.51 4.14 6.26
CA ALA A 109 4.17 5.39 5.99
C ALA A 109 5.61 5.38 6.50
N LYS A 110 6.52 5.99 5.74
CA LYS A 110 7.89 6.29 6.13
C LYS A 110 8.07 7.79 6.17
N VAL A 111 8.39 8.31 7.35
CA VAL A 111 8.65 9.74 7.56
C VAL A 111 10.15 9.96 7.68
N CYS A 112 10.73 10.64 6.70
CA CYS A 112 12.16 10.95 6.63
C CYS A 112 12.38 12.43 6.92
N ILE A 113 13.25 12.74 7.87
CA ILE A 113 13.59 14.11 8.28
C ILE A 113 15.08 14.33 8.05
N ARG A 114 15.40 15.40 7.31
CA ARG A 114 16.76 15.84 7.03
C ARG A 114 16.98 17.25 7.56
N LYS A 115 18.00 17.42 8.40
CA LYS A 115 18.40 18.73 8.94
C LYS A 115 19.29 19.48 7.93
N PRO A 116 19.25 20.83 7.93
CA PRO A 116 20.12 21.64 7.07
C PRO A 116 21.59 21.34 7.37
N GLY A 117 22.40 21.22 6.31
CA GLY A 117 23.85 20.98 6.43
C GLY A 117 24.25 19.56 6.84
N LEU A 118 23.28 18.65 7.08
CA LEU A 118 23.57 17.25 7.36
C LEU A 118 23.18 16.36 6.18
N SER A 119 24.01 15.36 5.89
CA SER A 119 23.70 14.28 4.93
C SER A 119 22.89 13.14 5.56
N SER A 120 22.75 13.16 6.88
CA SER A 120 22.05 12.13 7.64
C SER A 120 20.54 12.36 7.65
N ILE A 121 19.79 11.27 7.69
CA ILE A 121 18.32 11.26 7.69
C ILE A 121 17.86 10.50 8.93
N LEU A 122 16.89 11.07 9.64
CA LEU A 122 16.13 10.35 10.66
C LEU A 122 14.86 9.83 10.00
N GLN A 123 14.69 8.51 9.94
CA GLN A 123 13.53 7.86 9.36
C GLN A 123 12.67 7.24 10.47
N PHE A 124 11.36 7.41 10.35
CA PHE A 124 10.35 6.72 11.15
C PHE A 124 9.54 5.81 10.26
N ASP A 125 9.29 4.59 10.73
CA ASP A 125 8.34 3.66 10.16
C ASP A 125 7.06 3.79 10.95
N CYS A 126 5.97 4.14 10.26
CA CYS A 126 4.69 4.45 10.86
C CYS A 126 3.56 3.66 10.21
N LEU A 127 2.60 3.26 11.03
CA LEU A 127 1.33 2.70 10.60
C LEU A 127 0.24 3.78 10.71
N VAL A 128 -0.57 3.92 9.67
CA VAL A 128 -1.68 4.87 9.61
C VAL A 128 -2.99 4.10 9.68
N THR A 129 -3.63 4.14 10.85
CA THR A 129 -4.84 3.40 11.20
C THR A 129 -5.95 4.35 11.65
N GLU A 130 -7.16 3.82 11.81
CA GLU A 130 -8.32 4.60 12.22
C GLU A 130 -8.40 4.52 13.74
N THR A 131 -8.39 5.69 14.37
CA THR A 131 -8.42 5.83 15.83
C THR A 131 -9.82 6.19 16.32
N GLY A 132 -10.70 6.63 15.42
CA GLY A 132 -12.10 6.94 15.70
C GLY A 132 -12.87 7.25 14.42
N PRO A 133 -14.18 7.53 14.49
CA PRO A 133 -14.99 7.76 13.30
C PRO A 133 -14.41 8.90 12.46
N ARG A 134 -13.85 8.57 11.28
CA ARG A 134 -13.18 9.52 10.37
C ARG A 134 -11.91 10.19 10.91
N SER A 135 -11.29 9.60 11.93
CA SER A 135 -10.01 10.06 12.49
C SER A 135 -8.96 8.97 12.29
N SER A 136 -7.83 9.35 11.72
CA SER A 136 -6.67 8.48 11.53
C SER A 136 -5.46 9.12 12.18
N ASP A 137 -4.55 8.31 12.73
CA ASP A 137 -3.32 8.80 13.34
C ASP A 137 -2.10 7.99 12.86
N PHE A 138 -0.91 8.50 13.14
CA PHE A 138 0.36 7.80 12.92
C PHE A 138 0.83 7.11 14.19
N ASP A 139 0.89 5.79 14.14
CA ASP A 139 1.55 4.98 15.15
C ASP A 139 2.98 4.67 14.72
N ILE A 140 3.96 4.94 15.59
CA ILE A 140 5.38 4.77 15.28
C ILE A 140 5.76 3.33 15.62
N GLU A 141 6.03 2.53 14.60
CA GLU A 141 6.48 1.14 14.76
C GLU A 141 8.01 1.04 14.85
N GLY A 142 8.71 2.03 14.31
CA GLY A 142 10.17 2.02 14.27
C GLY A 142 10.78 3.39 13.98
N ALA A 143 12.04 3.56 14.35
CA ALA A 143 12.84 4.69 13.95
C ALA A 143 14.28 4.26 13.70
N CYS A 144 14.90 4.79 12.65
CA CYS A 144 16.30 4.53 12.33
C CYS A 144 17.03 5.80 11.91
N PHE A 145 18.32 5.87 12.25
CA PHE A 145 19.18 6.98 11.87
C PHE A 145 20.11 6.55 10.73
N ILE A 146 19.96 7.17 9.57
CA ILE A 146 20.70 6.85 8.35
C ILE A 146 21.80 7.90 8.18
N ARG A 147 23.07 7.49 8.34
CA ARG A 147 24.22 8.40 8.34
C ARG A 147 24.57 8.96 6.94
N SER A 148 24.30 8.19 5.89
CA SER A 148 24.47 8.62 4.49
C SER A 148 23.46 7.91 3.58
N ALA A 149 22.82 8.67 2.67
CA ALA A 149 21.92 8.11 1.67
C ALA A 149 22.62 7.18 0.64
N THR A 150 23.95 7.21 0.57
CA THR A 150 24.75 6.40 -0.36
C THR A 150 25.13 5.02 0.19
N SER A 151 24.93 4.76 1.49
CA SER A 151 25.29 3.47 2.10
C SER A 151 24.11 2.50 2.05
N SER A 152 23.90 1.85 0.92
CA SER A 152 22.95 0.73 0.74
C SER A 152 23.23 -0.47 1.66
N SER A 153 24.42 -0.55 2.25
CA SER A 153 24.86 -1.61 3.18
C SER A 153 24.52 -1.38 4.66
N ALA A 154 23.95 -0.24 5.07
CA ALA A 154 23.63 0.03 6.48
C ALA A 154 22.21 -0.42 6.89
N ARG A 155 21.46 -1.05 5.99
CA ARG A 155 20.08 -1.51 6.26
C ARG A 155 20.00 -2.73 7.19
N SER A 156 21.12 -3.37 7.52
CA SER A 156 21.14 -4.59 8.33
C SER A 156 21.70 -4.43 9.75
N SER A 157 22.15 -3.24 10.17
CA SER A 157 22.77 -3.10 11.51
C SER A 157 22.37 -1.87 12.33
N THR A 158 21.39 -1.07 11.88
CA THR A 158 21.05 0.18 12.57
C THR A 158 19.65 0.10 13.18
N TYR A 159 19.58 -0.38 14.43
CA TYR A 159 18.49 -0.17 15.39
C TYR A 159 17.06 -0.26 14.80
N GLY A 160 16.75 -1.30 14.03
CA GLY A 160 15.43 -1.46 13.40
C GLY A 160 14.91 -2.88 13.61
N GLY A 161 13.76 -3.00 14.27
CA GLY A 161 12.94 -4.21 14.17
C GLY A 161 12.17 -4.61 15.43
N HIS A 162 12.76 -4.49 16.63
CA HIS A 162 12.13 -5.06 17.85
C HIS A 162 12.27 -4.21 19.12
N PHE A 163 12.88 -3.02 19.04
CA PHE A 163 13.11 -2.20 20.23
C PHE A 163 11.98 -1.22 20.55
N PHE A 164 11.10 -0.88 19.59
CA PHE A 164 10.05 0.12 19.83
C PHE A 164 9.02 -0.33 20.87
N ASP A 165 8.72 -1.63 20.95
CA ASP A 165 7.87 -2.20 22.00
C ASP A 165 8.48 -2.09 23.41
N THR A 166 9.79 -1.82 23.50
CA THR A 166 10.54 -1.68 24.76
C THR A 166 10.91 -0.22 25.07
N ILE A 167 10.55 0.73 24.19
CA ILE A 167 10.82 2.15 24.40
C ILE A 167 9.89 2.69 25.48
N ASP A 168 10.44 3.53 26.36
CA ASP A 168 9.67 4.23 27.38
C ASP A 168 8.50 5.01 26.77
N MET A 169 7.32 4.91 27.39
CA MET A 169 6.09 5.57 26.95
C MET A 169 6.25 7.10 26.85
N GLU A 170 7.05 7.73 27.71
CA GLU A 170 7.35 9.16 27.64
C GLU A 170 8.15 9.50 26.38
N LEU A 171 9.12 8.67 26.01
CA LEU A 171 9.90 8.86 24.77
C LEU A 171 9.01 8.67 23.54
N HIS A 172 8.11 7.69 23.55
CA HIS A 172 7.13 7.50 22.47
C HIS A 172 6.24 8.75 22.30
N GLY A 173 5.73 9.29 23.41
CA GLY A 173 4.95 10.54 23.40
C GLY A 173 5.74 11.74 22.87
N ALA A 174 7.00 11.89 23.26
CA ALA A 174 7.87 12.96 22.78
C ALA A 174 8.16 12.85 21.27
N LEU A 175 8.36 11.63 20.75
CA LEU A 175 8.55 11.40 19.32
C LEU A 175 7.29 11.70 18.51
N ARG A 176 6.10 11.33 19.02
CA ARG A 176 4.82 11.67 18.40
C ARG A 176 4.64 13.19 18.32
N GLU A 177 4.90 13.90 19.42
CA GLU A 177 4.80 15.36 19.44
C GLU A 177 5.83 16.01 18.51
N TYR A 178 7.04 15.45 18.44
CA TYR A 178 8.05 15.88 17.48
C TYR A 178 7.55 15.75 16.04
N LEU A 179 7.00 14.60 15.63
CA LEU A 179 6.42 14.42 14.29
C LEU A 179 5.24 15.35 14.03
N ARG A 180 4.38 15.57 15.04
CA ARG A 180 3.26 16.52 14.96
C ARG A 180 3.74 17.95 14.70
N SER A 181 4.83 18.38 15.36
CA SER A 181 5.48 19.67 15.09
C SER A 181 6.01 19.81 13.66
N LYS A 182 6.24 18.69 12.96
CA LYS A 182 6.64 18.63 11.55
C LYS A 182 5.47 18.60 10.58
N GLY A 183 4.24 18.59 11.07
CA GLY A 183 3.01 18.54 10.28
C GLY A 183 2.52 17.12 9.99
N VAL A 184 3.16 16.09 10.56
CA VAL A 184 2.62 14.73 10.57
C VAL A 184 1.44 14.73 11.54
N SER A 185 0.28 15.08 11.01
CA SER A 185 -0.93 15.40 11.76
C SER A 185 -2.06 14.44 11.39
N GLU A 186 -3.12 14.44 12.19
CA GLU A 186 -4.37 13.70 11.90
C GLU A 186 -4.92 14.07 10.50
N GLY A 187 -4.85 15.35 10.11
CA GLY A 187 -5.24 15.80 8.78
C GLY A 187 -4.43 15.11 7.67
N LEU A 188 -3.11 14.95 7.86
CA LEU A 188 -2.27 14.24 6.90
C LEU A 188 -2.57 12.73 6.91
N ALA A 189 -2.78 12.13 8.07
CA ALA A 189 -3.14 10.71 8.20
C ALA A 189 -4.44 10.40 7.46
N ASN A 190 -5.47 11.23 7.69
CA ASN A 190 -6.76 11.14 7.00
C ASN A 190 -6.59 11.32 5.48
N PHE A 191 -5.76 12.27 5.04
CA PHE A 191 -5.44 12.44 3.62
C PHE A 191 -4.82 11.16 3.04
N LEU A 192 -3.75 10.65 3.65
CA LEU A 192 -3.01 9.48 3.18
C LEU A 192 -3.93 8.28 3.04
N ARG A 193 -4.70 7.95 4.09
CA ARG A 193 -5.59 6.78 4.09
C ARG A 193 -6.64 6.89 3.00
N CYS A 194 -7.32 8.04 2.89
CA CYS A 194 -8.38 8.24 1.89
C CYS A 194 -7.82 8.22 0.47
N HIS A 195 -6.72 8.96 0.23
CA HIS A 195 -6.10 9.09 -1.09
C HIS A 195 -5.57 7.76 -1.60
N LEU A 196 -4.87 7.00 -0.75
CA LEU A 196 -4.30 5.71 -1.12
C LEU A 196 -5.38 4.66 -1.41
N ASN A 197 -6.44 4.61 -0.60
CA ASN A 197 -7.57 3.71 -0.84
C ASN A 197 -8.32 4.06 -2.15
N LYS A 198 -8.54 5.35 -2.43
CA LYS A 198 -9.12 5.79 -3.70
C LYS A 198 -8.21 5.49 -4.89
N LYS A 199 -6.90 5.74 -4.74
CA LYS A 199 -5.90 5.42 -5.76
C LYS A 199 -5.91 3.94 -6.11
N GLU A 200 -6.00 3.07 -5.11
CA GLU A 200 -6.03 1.63 -5.35
C GLU A 200 -7.29 1.18 -6.07
N GLN A 201 -8.45 1.74 -5.69
CA GLN A 201 -9.71 1.52 -6.42
C GLN A 201 -9.59 1.94 -7.89
N ASP A 202 -9.03 3.12 -8.17
CA ASP A 202 -8.84 3.62 -9.52
C ASP A 202 -7.85 2.71 -10.31
N GLN A 203 -6.80 2.22 -9.66
CA GLN A 203 -5.86 1.26 -10.23
C GLN A 203 -6.52 -0.07 -10.57
N TYR A 204 -7.39 -0.59 -9.70
CA TYR A 204 -8.15 -1.82 -9.93
C TYR A 204 -9.07 -1.69 -11.15
N VAL A 205 -9.85 -0.61 -11.24
CA VAL A 205 -10.73 -0.35 -12.39
C VAL A 205 -9.92 -0.20 -13.68
N ASN A 206 -8.78 0.49 -13.64
CA ASN A 206 -7.90 0.62 -14.80
C ASN A 206 -7.29 -0.73 -15.23
N TRP A 207 -6.93 -1.58 -14.26
CA TRP A 207 -6.47 -2.93 -14.53
C TRP A 207 -7.55 -3.78 -15.21
N LEU A 208 -8.80 -3.75 -14.70
CA LEU A 208 -9.93 -4.44 -15.31
C LEU A 208 -10.19 -3.98 -16.75
N ARG A 209 -10.13 -2.67 -17.04
CA ARG A 209 -10.27 -2.13 -18.40
C ARG A 209 -9.15 -2.60 -19.34
N ARG A 210 -7.91 -2.66 -18.85
CA ARG A 210 -6.78 -3.20 -19.63
C ARG A 210 -6.99 -4.70 -19.92
N LEU A 211 -7.50 -5.44 -18.94
CA LEU A 211 -7.83 -6.86 -19.08
C LEU A 211 -8.96 -7.07 -20.11
N GLU A 212 -10.04 -6.29 -20.02
CA GLU A 212 -11.14 -6.28 -20.99
C GLU A 212 -10.61 -6.02 -22.41
N SER A 213 -9.79 -4.98 -22.59
CA SER A 213 -9.21 -4.64 -23.89
C SER A 213 -8.29 -5.74 -24.45
N THR A 214 -7.60 -6.48 -23.57
CA THR A 214 -6.72 -7.57 -24.00
C THR A 214 -7.56 -8.75 -24.49
N ILE A 215 -8.55 -9.17 -23.70
CA ILE A 215 -9.44 -10.29 -24.05
C ILE A 215 -10.25 -9.97 -25.31
N SER A 216 -10.75 -8.74 -25.44
CA SER A 216 -11.54 -8.33 -26.61
C SER A 216 -10.74 -8.28 -27.91
N ARG A 217 -9.40 -8.17 -27.83
CA ARG A 217 -8.52 -8.15 -29.01
C ARG A 217 -8.11 -9.55 -29.47
N ASP A 218 -8.16 -10.52 -28.55
CA ASP A 218 -7.79 -11.91 -28.80
C ASP A 218 -9.01 -12.79 -29.20
N LEU A 219 -10.23 -12.22 -29.14
CA LEU A 219 -11.50 -12.76 -29.67
C LEU A 219 -11.75 -12.27 -31.10
#